data_AF-A0A9W8YGN6-F1
#
_entry.id   AF-A0A9W8YGN6-F1
#
_cell.length_a   1.000
_cell.length_b   1.000
_cell.length_c   1.000
_cell.angle_alpha   90.00
_cell.angle_beta   90.00
_cell.angle_gamma   90.00
#
_symmetry.space_group_name_H-M   'P 1'
#
loop_
_entity.id
_entity.type
_entity.pdbx_description
1 polymer ?
#
loop_
_entity_poly.entity_id
_entity_poly.type
_entity_poly.pdbx_seq_one_letter_code
_entity_poly.pdbx_strand_id
1 'polypeptide(L)'
;MEHLALSYYSESLRGLAKTLSHPKASQVANHNGVLMSVMLLYLHGCMGQGTYLDIPPHLNAAMNILTLRLLNAPLKINRPFDRLAVESVLYQVFLVSTGLWSDQKPLINFDLAFWLKAEKLLEQSIMFAGQSNSLNSPVLGVPVALFRLAIQVKEMYQNPQAYTEQALDELRSEAESWEAAVLCNQQIDQLGVNEPPNQYQRYYESASYLYALIVSLLLEQIPAFPIMHQPKSYQQTPLGQARSPPKTAASNSWQVQKGVQIIKKHQHDDNWAACYIGNWPTYTFGFFLSDPEHMDIVRHDLKRRWESTRFMQIPRFHENLESVWAVRDSALMSSLGGA
;
A
#
# COMPACT_ATOMS: atom_id res chain seq x y z
N MET A 1 15.23 -3.66 25.98
CA MET A 1 14.11 -4.37 25.31
C MET A 1 14.53 -4.97 23.97
N GLU A 2 15.36 -4.31 23.15
CA GLU A 2 15.82 -4.85 21.85
C GLU A 2 16.47 -6.24 21.93
N HIS A 3 17.36 -6.49 22.90
CA HIS A 3 18.03 -7.79 23.08
C HIS A 3 17.04 -8.94 23.36
N LEU A 4 15.92 -8.64 24.02
CA LEU A 4 14.87 -9.63 24.33
C LEU A 4 14.03 -9.93 23.09
N ALA A 5 13.64 -8.91 22.32
CA ALA A 5 12.89 -9.07 21.07
C ALA A 5 13.68 -9.88 20.03
N LEU A 6 14.98 -9.60 19.86
CA LEU A 6 15.86 -10.36 18.98
C LEU A 6 16.04 -11.82 19.44
N SER A 7 16.05 -12.08 20.76
CA SER A 7 16.12 -13.43 21.30
C SER A 7 14.86 -14.23 20.96
N TYR A 8 13.67 -13.67 21.21
CA TYR A 8 12.40 -14.31 20.84
C TYR A 8 12.26 -14.55 19.34
N TYR A 9 12.72 -13.59 18.52
CA TYR A 9 12.75 -13.74 17.07
C TYR A 9 13.66 -14.92 16.65
N SER A 10 14.89 -14.99 17.17
CA SER A 10 15.83 -16.09 16.88
C SER A 10 15.32 -17.45 17.34
N GLU A 11 14.68 -17.52 18.51
CA GLU A 11 14.05 -18.75 19.02
C GLU A 11 12.86 -19.18 18.17
N SER A 12 12.02 -18.22 17.73
CA SER A 12 10.89 -18.49 16.85
C SER A 12 11.33 -19.05 15.50
N LEU A 13 12.39 -18.49 14.91
CA LEU A 13 12.97 -19.01 13.67
C LEU A 13 13.48 -20.44 13.84
N ARG A 14 14.19 -20.74 14.94
CA ARG A 14 14.68 -22.09 15.24
C ARG A 14 13.53 -23.08 15.44
N GLY A 15 12.49 -22.69 16.17
CA GLY A 15 11.29 -23.48 16.38
C GLY A 15 10.55 -23.77 15.07
N LEU A 16 10.40 -22.77 14.22
CA LEU A 16 9.78 -22.90 12.91
C LEU A 16 10.58 -23.85 12.01
N ALA A 17 11.90 -23.65 11.89
CA ALA A 17 12.79 -24.50 11.10
C ALA A 17 12.71 -25.98 11.54
N LYS A 18 12.67 -26.24 12.86
CA LYS A 18 12.51 -27.59 13.39
C LYS A 18 11.17 -28.21 12.98
N THR A 19 10.08 -27.46 13.08
CA THR A 19 8.75 -27.92 12.64
C THR A 19 8.72 -28.24 11.14
N LEU A 20 9.36 -27.40 10.32
CA LEU A 20 9.44 -27.58 8.86
C LEU A 20 10.30 -28.79 8.46
N SER A 21 11.29 -29.17 9.27
CA SER A 21 12.17 -30.31 9.00
C SER A 21 11.52 -31.69 9.20
N HIS A 22 10.28 -31.76 9.71
CA HIS A 22 9.61 -33.03 9.95
C HIS A 22 9.01 -33.66 8.67
N PRO A 23 9.07 -35.00 8.50
CA PRO A 23 8.67 -35.70 7.25
C PRO A 23 7.21 -35.57 6.80
N LYS A 24 6.31 -34.98 7.62
CA LYS A 24 4.89 -34.75 7.29
C LYS A 24 4.64 -33.33 6.75
N ALA A 25 5.56 -32.78 5.95
CA ALA A 25 5.51 -31.41 5.43
C ALA A 25 4.21 -31.06 4.68
N SER A 26 3.52 -32.03 4.07
CA SER A 26 2.20 -31.80 3.44
C SER A 26 1.10 -31.40 4.44
N GLN A 27 1.22 -31.76 5.72
CA GLN A 27 0.30 -31.34 6.78
C GLN A 27 0.63 -29.93 7.32
N VAL A 28 1.86 -29.46 7.10
CA VAL A 28 2.36 -28.16 7.57
C VAL A 28 1.72 -27.00 6.80
N ALA A 29 1.49 -27.15 5.48
CA ALA A 29 0.83 -26.12 4.67
C ALA A 29 -0.60 -25.79 5.16
N ASN A 30 -1.29 -26.77 5.77
CA ASN A 30 -2.63 -26.60 6.33
C ASN A 30 -2.62 -26.20 7.81
N HIS A 31 -1.45 -26.04 8.44
CA HIS A 31 -1.32 -25.70 9.85
C HIS A 31 -1.39 -24.18 10.06
N ASN A 32 -2.52 -23.67 10.56
CA ASN A 32 -2.72 -22.23 10.82
C ASN A 32 -1.61 -21.61 11.67
N GLY A 33 -1.09 -22.34 12.66
CA GLY A 33 -0.01 -21.85 13.52
C GLY A 33 1.30 -21.58 12.78
N VAL A 34 1.57 -22.28 11.66
CA VAL A 34 2.77 -22.04 10.85
C VAL A 34 2.62 -20.75 10.08
N LEU A 35 1.50 -20.58 9.37
CA LEU A 35 1.19 -19.34 8.66
C LEU A 35 1.16 -18.14 9.60
N MET A 36 0.49 -18.27 10.75
CA MET A 36 0.42 -17.21 11.75
C MET A 36 1.81 -16.85 12.30
N SER A 37 2.69 -17.84 12.53
CA SER A 37 4.07 -17.58 12.95
C SER A 37 4.84 -16.79 11.89
N VAL A 38 4.73 -17.19 10.61
CA VAL A 38 5.36 -16.47 9.49
C VAL A 38 4.82 -15.04 9.39
N MET A 39 3.52 -14.84 9.60
CA MET A 39 2.90 -13.52 9.60
C MET A 39 3.43 -12.64 10.72
N LEU A 40 3.54 -13.18 11.94
CA LEU A 40 4.11 -12.46 13.08
C LEU A 40 5.59 -12.10 12.84
N LEU A 41 6.36 -12.94 12.16
CA LEU A 41 7.76 -12.67 11.84
C LEU A 41 7.91 -11.49 10.87
N TYR A 42 7.09 -11.39 9.81
CA TYR A 42 7.15 -10.22 8.94
C TYR A 42 6.58 -8.96 9.61
N LEU A 43 5.57 -9.09 10.48
CA LEU A 43 5.03 -7.94 11.25
C LEU A 43 6.04 -7.41 12.26
N HIS A 44 6.83 -8.30 12.88
CA HIS A 44 7.96 -7.89 13.72
C HIS A 44 8.94 -7.03 12.92
N GLY A 45 9.18 -7.34 11.65
CA GLY A 45 9.96 -6.50 10.73
C GLY A 45 9.43 -5.08 10.56
N CYS A 46 8.12 -4.88 10.69
CA CYS A 46 7.46 -3.56 10.57
C CYS A 46 7.43 -2.79 11.90
N MET A 47 7.45 -3.48 13.04
CA MET A 47 7.39 -2.89 14.38
C MET A 47 8.77 -2.67 15.01
N GLY A 48 9.75 -3.50 14.64
CA GLY A 48 11.11 -3.49 15.20
C GLY A 48 12.09 -2.66 14.39
N GLN A 49 13.10 -2.11 15.08
CA GLN A 49 14.22 -1.43 14.43
C GLN A 49 15.21 -2.49 13.90
N GLY A 50 15.61 -2.37 12.64
CA GLY A 50 16.71 -3.17 12.05
C GLY A 50 16.35 -4.55 11.47
N THR A 51 15.12 -5.07 11.64
CA THR A 51 14.70 -6.37 11.07
C THR A 51 13.92 -6.26 9.75
N TYR A 52 13.92 -5.08 9.12
CA TYR A 52 13.13 -4.80 7.92
C TYR A 52 13.57 -5.63 6.70
N LEU A 53 14.86 -5.96 6.61
CA LEU A 53 15.42 -6.80 5.54
C LEU A 53 15.01 -8.27 5.66
N ASP A 54 14.44 -8.68 6.80
CA ASP A 54 13.93 -10.04 6.99
C ASP A 54 12.47 -10.18 6.52
N ILE A 55 11.79 -9.09 6.19
CA ILE A 55 10.39 -9.13 5.72
C ILE A 55 10.25 -9.92 4.41
N PRO A 56 11.07 -9.69 3.35
CA PRO A 56 10.91 -10.40 2.08
C PRO A 56 10.89 -11.93 2.18
N PRO A 57 11.84 -12.62 2.85
CA PRO A 57 11.81 -14.08 2.92
C PRO A 57 10.56 -14.61 3.66
N HIS A 58 10.11 -13.95 4.74
CA HIS A 58 8.91 -14.37 5.48
C HIS A 58 7.64 -14.13 4.67
N LEU A 59 7.54 -13.00 3.98
CA LEU A 59 6.40 -12.69 3.13
C LEU A 59 6.29 -13.69 1.96
N ASN A 60 7.40 -14.00 1.30
CA ASN A 60 7.45 -15.00 0.24
C ASN A 60 7.02 -16.38 0.76
N ALA A 61 7.43 -16.76 1.98
CA ALA A 61 6.98 -18.00 2.60
C ALA A 61 5.46 -18.00 2.82
N ALA A 62 4.87 -16.88 3.29
CA ALA A 62 3.43 -16.75 3.46
C ALA A 62 2.67 -16.84 2.13
N MET A 63 3.15 -16.15 1.08
CA MET A 63 2.59 -16.22 -0.27
C MET A 63 2.62 -17.65 -0.82
N ASN A 64 3.73 -18.38 -0.62
CA ASN A 64 3.85 -19.78 -1.04
C ASN A 64 2.88 -20.69 -0.28
N ILE A 65 2.74 -20.53 1.03
CA ILE A 65 1.78 -21.30 1.83
C ILE A 65 0.35 -21.03 1.35
N LEU A 66 -0.04 -19.78 1.15
CA LEU A 66 -1.36 -19.42 0.62
C LEU A 66 -1.59 -19.97 -0.78
N THR A 67 -0.57 -19.93 -1.64
CA THR A 67 -0.65 -20.48 -2.99
C THR A 67 -0.94 -21.97 -2.98
N LEU A 68 -0.18 -22.73 -2.18
CA LEU A 68 -0.37 -24.18 -2.03
C LEU A 68 -1.72 -24.53 -1.42
N ARG A 69 -2.18 -23.73 -0.44
CA ARG A 69 -3.38 -24.02 0.34
C ARG A 69 -4.68 -23.59 -0.34
N LEU A 70 -4.70 -22.43 -1.00
CA LEU A 70 -5.92 -21.76 -1.44
C LEU A 70 -5.96 -21.43 -2.95
N LEU A 71 -4.81 -21.31 -3.62
CA LEU A 71 -4.74 -20.82 -5.00
C LEU A 71 -4.45 -21.89 -6.06
N ASN A 72 -4.00 -23.08 -5.64
CA ASN A 72 -3.71 -24.22 -6.54
C ASN A 72 -4.85 -25.27 -6.62
N ALA A 73 -5.94 -25.07 -5.88
CA ALA A 73 -7.13 -25.92 -5.85
C ALA A 73 -8.38 -25.04 -6.14
N PRO A 74 -9.65 -25.53 -6.11
CA PRO A 74 -10.78 -24.64 -6.42
C PRO A 74 -10.77 -23.44 -5.46
N LEU A 75 -10.76 -22.23 -6.04
CA LEU A 75 -10.64 -20.96 -5.31
C LEU A 75 -11.84 -20.80 -4.36
N LYS A 76 -11.65 -21.18 -3.10
CA LYS A 76 -12.69 -21.07 -2.08
C LYS A 76 -12.10 -20.88 -0.70
N ILE A 77 -12.55 -19.86 -0.01
CA ILE A 77 -12.31 -19.68 1.42
C ILE A 77 -13.41 -20.40 2.19
N ASN A 78 -13.03 -21.36 3.03
CA ASN A 78 -13.97 -22.11 3.86
C ASN A 78 -13.92 -21.70 5.34
N ARG A 79 -12.95 -20.87 5.73
CA ARG A 79 -12.71 -20.50 7.14
C ARG A 79 -12.43 -18.99 7.24
N PRO A 80 -12.95 -18.29 8.27
CA PRO A 80 -12.65 -16.87 8.49
C PRO A 80 -11.15 -16.56 8.58
N PHE A 81 -10.37 -17.46 9.20
CA PHE A 81 -8.92 -17.33 9.28
C PHE A 81 -8.25 -17.25 7.91
N ASP A 82 -8.73 -18.03 6.93
CA ASP A 82 -8.13 -18.03 5.58
C ASP A 82 -8.32 -16.68 4.90
N ARG A 83 -9.47 -16.02 5.12
CA ARG A 83 -9.72 -14.66 4.65
C ARG A 83 -8.81 -13.64 5.32
N LEU A 84 -8.74 -13.67 6.65
CA LEU A 84 -7.83 -12.82 7.43
C LEU A 84 -6.39 -12.97 6.95
N ALA A 85 -5.94 -14.20 6.71
CA ALA A 85 -4.59 -14.48 6.26
C ALA A 85 -4.31 -13.95 4.85
N VAL A 86 -5.21 -14.18 3.89
CA VAL A 86 -5.07 -13.66 2.52
C VAL A 86 -5.02 -12.14 2.53
N GLU A 87 -5.96 -11.48 3.20
CA GLU A 87 -6.00 -10.02 3.27
C GLU A 87 -4.76 -9.43 3.97
N SER A 88 -4.30 -10.06 5.05
CA SER A 88 -3.07 -9.65 5.75
C SER A 88 -1.81 -9.79 4.90
N VAL A 89 -1.70 -10.87 4.11
CA VAL A 89 -0.58 -11.06 3.20
C VAL A 89 -0.65 -10.05 2.07
N LEU A 90 -1.82 -9.78 1.49
CA LEU A 90 -1.99 -8.74 0.47
C LEU A 90 -1.62 -7.34 0.99
N TYR A 91 -2.06 -6.99 2.20
CA TYR A 91 -1.67 -5.71 2.81
C TYR A 91 -0.15 -5.62 3.01
N GLN A 92 0.49 -6.70 3.44
CA GLN A 92 1.94 -6.72 3.61
C GLN A 92 2.67 -6.65 2.25
N VAL A 93 2.20 -7.35 1.22
CA VAL A 93 2.71 -7.21 -0.16
C VAL A 93 2.60 -5.75 -0.59
N PHE A 94 1.45 -5.11 -0.36
CA PHE A 94 1.28 -3.70 -0.68
C PHE A 94 2.30 -2.79 0.02
N LEU A 95 2.49 -2.94 1.34
CA LEU A 95 3.45 -2.11 2.09
C LEU A 95 4.89 -2.28 1.62
N VAL A 96 5.29 -3.52 1.29
CA VAL A 96 6.66 -3.84 0.90
C VAL A 96 6.94 -3.46 -0.56
N SER A 97 5.96 -3.65 -1.45
CA SER A 97 6.04 -3.21 -2.85
C SER A 97 6.06 -1.69 -2.96
N THR A 98 5.29 -1.00 -2.11
CA THR A 98 5.23 0.46 -2.16
C THR A 98 6.37 1.15 -1.43
N GLY A 99 6.90 0.60 -0.32
CA GLY A 99 8.10 1.13 0.36
C GLY A 99 8.12 2.65 0.59
N LEU A 100 9.31 3.23 0.72
CA LEU A 100 9.48 4.69 0.67
C LEU A 100 9.64 5.16 -0.78
N TRP A 101 9.23 6.38 -1.07
CA TRP A 101 9.44 7.00 -2.39
C TRP A 101 10.90 7.29 -2.69
N SER A 102 11.73 7.49 -1.67
CA SER A 102 13.18 7.66 -1.81
C SER A 102 13.98 6.37 -1.84
N ASP A 103 13.34 5.20 -1.67
CA ASP A 103 14.08 3.93 -1.71
C ASP A 103 14.63 3.71 -3.13
N GLN A 104 15.92 3.38 -3.21
CA GLN A 104 16.60 3.18 -4.49
C GLN A 104 16.07 1.96 -5.25
N LYS A 105 15.59 0.95 -4.52
CA LYS A 105 15.08 -0.32 -5.05
C LYS A 105 13.92 -0.82 -4.19
N PRO A 106 12.97 -1.56 -4.78
CA PRO A 106 11.93 -2.21 -3.99
C PRO A 106 12.55 -3.41 -3.27
N LEU A 107 11.96 -3.80 -2.15
CA LEU A 107 12.45 -4.95 -1.38
C LEU A 107 12.00 -6.28 -1.98
N ILE A 108 10.86 -6.26 -2.69
CA ILE A 108 10.30 -7.38 -3.44
C ILE A 108 9.85 -6.89 -4.80
N ASN A 109 9.86 -7.77 -5.78
CA ASN A 109 9.13 -7.52 -7.04
C ASN A 109 7.66 -7.84 -6.83
N PHE A 110 6.78 -7.02 -7.37
CA PHE A 110 5.35 -7.25 -7.26
C PHE A 110 4.92 -8.47 -8.11
N ASP A 111 4.42 -9.51 -7.46
CA ASP A 111 3.86 -10.69 -8.14
C ASP A 111 2.38 -10.44 -8.49
N LEU A 112 2.16 -9.85 -9.66
CA LEU A 112 0.82 -9.58 -10.19
C LEU A 112 -0.02 -10.86 -10.35
N ALA A 113 0.61 -12.00 -10.70
CA ALA A 113 -0.10 -13.25 -10.92
C ALA A 113 -0.65 -13.83 -9.60
N PHE A 114 0.16 -13.78 -8.53
CA PHE A 114 -0.31 -14.08 -7.19
C PHE A 114 -1.44 -13.15 -6.77
N TRP A 115 -1.25 -11.84 -6.97
CA TRP A 115 -2.23 -10.82 -6.55
C TRP A 115 -3.59 -11.04 -7.20
N LEU A 116 -3.65 -11.18 -8.53
CA LEU A 116 -4.90 -11.37 -9.27
C LEU A 116 -5.64 -12.66 -8.85
N LYS A 117 -4.91 -13.73 -8.52
CA LYS A 117 -5.52 -14.96 -8.00
C LYS A 117 -6.13 -14.75 -6.61
N ALA A 118 -5.43 -14.03 -5.74
CA ALA A 118 -5.90 -13.73 -4.39
C ALA A 118 -7.08 -12.75 -4.38
N GLU A 119 -7.04 -11.73 -5.24
CA GLU A 119 -8.14 -10.79 -5.48
C GLU A 119 -9.41 -11.53 -5.92
N LYS A 120 -9.29 -12.36 -6.97
CA LYS A 120 -10.39 -13.21 -7.44
C LYS A 120 -10.92 -14.15 -6.35
N LEU A 121 -10.05 -14.74 -5.53
CA LEU A 121 -10.45 -15.58 -4.40
C LEU A 121 -11.32 -14.81 -3.39
N LEU A 122 -10.94 -13.58 -3.05
CA LEU A 122 -11.65 -12.74 -2.09
C LEU A 122 -13.01 -12.26 -2.62
N GLU A 123 -13.09 -11.92 -3.92
CA GLU A 123 -14.34 -11.57 -4.61
C GLU A 123 -15.33 -12.73 -4.61
N GLN A 124 -14.85 -13.95 -4.85
CA GLN A 124 -15.69 -15.15 -4.90
C GLN A 124 -16.09 -15.67 -3.51
N SER A 125 -15.42 -15.22 -2.45
CA SER A 125 -15.57 -15.76 -1.10
C SER A 125 -16.15 -14.75 -0.11
N ILE A 126 -17.35 -14.24 -0.42
CA ILE A 126 -18.09 -13.33 0.46
C ILE A 126 -18.59 -14.13 1.68
N MET A 127 -18.19 -13.72 2.89
CA MET A 127 -18.51 -14.43 4.13
C MET A 127 -19.89 -14.05 4.67
N PHE A 128 -20.27 -12.79 4.50
CA PHE A 128 -21.53 -12.21 4.98
C PHE A 128 -22.24 -11.53 3.80
N ALA A 129 -23.06 -12.29 3.07
CA ALA A 129 -23.75 -11.79 1.88
C ALA A 129 -24.69 -10.62 2.22
N GLY A 130 -24.66 -9.57 1.41
CA GLY A 130 -25.49 -8.36 1.60
C GLY A 130 -25.09 -7.50 2.81
N GLN A 131 -23.89 -7.70 3.34
CA GLN A 131 -23.27 -6.83 4.36
C GLN A 131 -22.13 -6.02 3.77
N SER A 132 -21.76 -4.94 4.44
CA SER A 132 -20.69 -4.04 4.04
C SER A 132 -19.33 -4.73 3.84
N ASN A 133 -18.47 -4.11 3.02
CA ASN A 133 -17.05 -4.43 2.89
C ASN A 133 -16.32 -4.27 4.21
N SER A 134 -16.75 -3.39 5.12
CA SER A 134 -16.12 -3.28 6.45
C SER A 134 -16.25 -4.56 7.29
N LEU A 135 -17.32 -5.35 7.06
CA LEU A 135 -17.52 -6.67 7.69
C LEU A 135 -16.93 -7.81 6.87
N ASN A 136 -17.02 -7.73 5.54
CA ASN A 136 -16.49 -8.76 4.67
C ASN A 136 -14.98 -8.68 4.51
N SER A 137 -14.36 -7.50 4.61
CA SER A 137 -12.92 -7.28 4.50
C SER A 137 -12.34 -6.68 5.79
N PRO A 138 -12.16 -7.50 6.84
CA PRO A 138 -11.76 -7.01 8.16
C PRO A 138 -10.32 -6.47 8.24
N VAL A 139 -9.47 -6.78 7.26
CA VAL A 139 -8.10 -6.26 7.22
C VAL A 139 -8.01 -5.11 6.21
N LEU A 140 -8.36 -5.35 4.94
CA LEU A 140 -8.13 -4.32 3.91
C LEU A 140 -9.14 -3.19 3.99
N GLY A 141 -10.44 -3.50 4.13
CA GLY A 141 -11.56 -2.55 4.19
C GLY A 141 -11.79 -1.71 2.91
N VAL A 142 -10.74 -1.50 2.13
CA VAL A 142 -10.67 -0.82 0.84
C VAL A 142 -10.63 -1.88 -0.29
N PRO A 143 -11.21 -1.60 -1.47
CA PRO A 143 -11.18 -2.54 -2.59
C PRO A 143 -9.76 -3.01 -2.95
N VAL A 144 -9.59 -4.33 -3.09
CA VAL A 144 -8.29 -4.97 -3.38
C VAL A 144 -7.69 -4.43 -4.70
N ALA A 145 -8.55 -4.19 -5.70
CA ALA A 145 -8.19 -3.58 -6.97
C ALA A 145 -7.47 -2.24 -6.82
N LEU A 146 -7.84 -1.44 -5.82
CA LEU A 146 -7.27 -0.11 -5.63
C LEU A 146 -5.84 -0.16 -5.09
N PHE A 147 -5.52 -1.13 -4.22
CA PHE A 147 -4.15 -1.40 -3.82
C PHE A 147 -3.30 -1.90 -4.99
N ARG A 148 -3.85 -2.79 -5.83
CA ARG A 148 -3.20 -3.26 -7.06
C ARG A 148 -2.86 -2.08 -7.98
N LEU A 149 -3.86 -1.25 -8.27
CA LEU A 149 -3.75 -0.08 -9.12
C LEU A 149 -2.68 0.88 -8.60
N ALA A 150 -2.68 1.16 -7.29
CA ALA A 150 -1.66 1.99 -6.65
C ALA A 150 -0.23 1.43 -6.79
N ILE A 151 -0.04 0.10 -6.65
CA ILE A 151 1.26 -0.54 -6.87
C ILE A 151 1.69 -0.41 -8.33
N GLN A 152 0.82 -0.80 -9.28
CA GLN A 152 1.14 -0.79 -10.71
C GLN A 152 1.47 0.61 -11.22
N VAL A 153 0.68 1.62 -10.82
CA VAL A 153 0.92 3.02 -11.20
C VAL A 153 2.21 3.55 -10.56
N LYS A 154 2.50 3.19 -9.31
CA LYS A 154 3.79 3.52 -8.69
C LYS A 154 4.97 2.89 -9.44
N GLU A 155 4.90 1.61 -9.76
CA GLU A 155 5.98 0.93 -10.50
C GLU A 155 6.18 1.55 -11.89
N MET A 156 5.10 1.87 -12.59
CA MET A 156 5.14 2.54 -13.88
C MET A 156 5.69 3.96 -13.77
N TYR A 157 5.32 4.72 -12.73
CA TYR A 157 5.89 6.05 -12.46
C TYR A 157 7.40 5.97 -12.22
N GLN A 158 7.86 4.98 -11.44
CA GLN A 158 9.27 4.82 -11.09
C GLN A 158 10.10 4.16 -12.21
N ASN A 159 9.47 3.45 -13.14
CA ASN A 159 10.12 2.75 -14.24
C ASN A 159 9.23 2.70 -15.50
N PRO A 160 8.99 3.85 -16.16
CA PRO A 160 8.02 3.92 -17.27
C PRO A 160 8.47 3.10 -18.49
N GLN A 161 9.76 2.82 -18.63
CA GLN A 161 10.31 2.05 -19.75
C GLN A 161 9.98 0.56 -19.69
N ALA A 162 9.54 0.04 -18.53
CA ALA A 162 9.17 -1.36 -18.36
C ALA A 162 7.73 -1.68 -18.82
N TYR A 163 6.94 -0.66 -19.19
CA TYR A 163 5.54 -0.81 -19.51
C TYR A 163 5.24 -0.34 -20.93
N THR A 164 4.15 -0.86 -21.50
CA THR A 164 3.64 -0.47 -22.81
C THR A 164 2.64 0.68 -22.70
N GLU A 165 2.41 1.38 -23.80
CA GLU A 165 1.35 2.40 -23.89
C GLU A 165 -0.03 1.81 -23.60
N GLN A 166 -0.32 0.63 -24.14
CA GLN A 166 -1.55 -0.11 -23.84
C GLN A 166 -1.74 -0.34 -22.32
N ALA A 167 -0.68 -0.74 -21.62
CA ALA A 167 -0.77 -0.96 -20.17
C ALA A 167 -1.05 0.35 -19.41
N LEU A 168 -0.50 1.49 -19.87
CA LEU A 168 -0.81 2.80 -19.29
C LEU A 168 -2.28 3.19 -19.54
N ASP A 169 -2.79 2.96 -20.74
CA ASP A 169 -4.19 3.27 -21.07
C ASP A 169 -5.17 2.39 -20.29
N GLU A 170 -4.85 1.12 -20.07
CA GLU A 170 -5.63 0.23 -19.20
C GLU A 170 -5.69 0.75 -17.76
N LEU A 171 -4.55 1.19 -17.19
CA LEU A 171 -4.51 1.76 -15.84
C LEU A 171 -5.26 3.11 -15.76
N ARG A 172 -5.22 3.94 -16.81
CA ARG A 172 -6.00 5.18 -16.88
C ARG A 172 -7.48 4.91 -16.92
N SER A 173 -7.91 3.98 -17.76
CA SER A 173 -9.32 3.57 -17.86
C SER A 173 -9.85 3.05 -16.51
N GLU A 174 -9.05 2.26 -15.79
CA GLU A 174 -9.40 1.82 -14.44
C GLU A 174 -9.48 3.01 -13.46
N ALA A 175 -8.50 3.93 -13.49
CA ALA A 175 -8.47 5.10 -12.63
C ALA A 175 -9.65 6.06 -12.85
N GLU A 176 -10.09 6.27 -14.09
CA GLU A 176 -11.25 7.11 -14.42
C GLU A 176 -12.52 6.67 -13.70
N SER A 177 -12.72 5.35 -13.55
CA SER A 177 -13.86 4.81 -12.80
C SER A 177 -13.81 5.20 -11.31
N TRP A 178 -12.62 5.21 -10.72
CA TRP A 178 -12.40 5.63 -9.33
C TRP A 178 -12.50 7.14 -9.15
N GLU A 179 -12.01 7.93 -10.11
CA GLU A 179 -12.17 9.38 -10.12
C GLU A 179 -13.65 9.78 -10.15
N ALA A 180 -14.45 9.14 -11.01
CA ALA A 180 -15.89 9.35 -11.08
C ALA A 180 -16.56 9.05 -9.73
N ALA A 181 -16.16 7.98 -9.04
CA ALA A 181 -16.67 7.65 -7.72
C ALA A 181 -16.33 8.73 -6.67
N VAL A 182 -15.10 9.28 -6.69
CA VAL A 182 -14.66 10.36 -5.79
C VAL A 182 -15.44 11.66 -6.05
N LEU A 183 -15.60 12.04 -7.33
CA LEU A 183 -16.27 13.28 -7.74
C LEU A 183 -17.76 13.25 -7.42
N CYS A 184 -18.40 12.10 -7.63
CA CYS A 184 -19.83 11.92 -7.37
C CYS A 184 -20.14 11.60 -5.90
N ASN A 185 -19.12 11.49 -5.04
CA ASN A 185 -19.24 10.97 -3.66
C ASN A 185 -20.03 9.65 -3.63
N GLN A 186 -19.75 8.76 -4.58
CA GLN A 186 -20.39 7.45 -4.64
C GLN A 186 -19.92 6.63 -3.44
N GLN A 187 -20.88 6.00 -2.77
CA GLN A 187 -20.59 5.03 -1.74
C GLN A 187 -19.86 3.85 -2.37
N ILE A 188 -18.60 3.67 -2.00
CA ILE A 188 -17.77 2.53 -2.44
C ILE A 188 -18.28 1.21 -1.85
N ASP A 189 -19.02 1.31 -0.75
CA ASP A 189 -19.56 0.21 0.01
C ASP A 189 -21.02 0.47 0.37
N GLN A 190 -21.90 -0.50 0.11
CA GLN A 190 -23.33 -0.39 0.39
C GLN A 190 -23.65 -1.07 1.71
N LEU A 191 -24.28 -0.33 2.63
CA LEU A 191 -24.79 -0.91 3.86
C LEU A 191 -25.91 -1.89 3.57
N GLY A 192 -25.88 -3.05 4.23
CA GLY A 192 -27.04 -3.94 4.25
C GLY A 192 -28.26 -3.22 4.85
N VAL A 193 -29.47 -3.59 4.41
CA VAL A 193 -30.74 -2.97 4.86
C VAL A 193 -30.89 -2.94 6.39
N ASN A 194 -30.25 -3.89 7.09
CA ASN A 194 -30.32 -4.03 8.55
C ASN A 194 -28.99 -3.72 9.25
N GLU A 195 -27.99 -3.20 8.54
CA GLU A 195 -26.66 -2.91 9.10
C GLU A 195 -26.62 -1.48 9.66
N PRO A 196 -26.29 -1.30 10.96
CA PRO A 196 -26.17 0.04 11.52
C PRO A 196 -24.98 0.77 10.87
N PRO A 197 -25.06 2.11 10.69
CA PRO A 197 -23.95 2.89 10.16
C PRO A 197 -22.66 2.67 10.97
N ASN A 198 -21.63 2.16 10.32
CA ASN A 198 -20.34 1.90 10.94
C ASN A 198 -19.37 3.07 10.69
N GLN A 199 -18.73 3.58 11.75
CA GLN A 199 -17.70 4.63 11.61
C GLN A 199 -16.51 4.14 10.77
N TYR A 200 -16.14 2.86 10.86
CA TYR A 200 -15.05 2.29 10.08
C TYR A 200 -15.30 2.34 8.57
N GLN A 201 -16.55 2.20 8.14
CA GLN A 201 -16.92 2.34 6.73
C GLN A 201 -16.55 3.73 6.19
N ARG A 202 -16.80 4.79 6.96
CA ARG A 202 -16.45 6.16 6.56
C ARG A 202 -14.94 6.36 6.47
N TYR A 203 -14.17 5.70 7.34
CA TYR A 203 -12.71 5.73 7.28
C TYR A 203 -12.20 4.99 6.04
N TYR A 204 -12.72 3.80 5.74
CA TYR A 204 -12.33 3.04 4.55
C TYR A 204 -12.73 3.74 3.26
N GLU A 205 -13.90 4.38 3.21
CA GLU A 205 -14.32 5.22 2.08
C GLU A 205 -13.36 6.40 1.89
N SER A 206 -13.06 7.13 2.97
CA SER A 206 -12.12 8.27 2.94
C SER A 206 -10.73 7.82 2.51
N ALA A 207 -10.24 6.68 3.01
CA ALA A 207 -8.97 6.11 2.60
C ALA A 207 -8.97 5.70 1.13
N SER A 208 -10.03 5.03 0.66
CA SER A 208 -10.20 4.65 -0.75
C SER A 208 -10.14 5.87 -1.66
N TYR A 209 -10.81 6.96 -1.29
CA TYR A 209 -10.71 8.21 -2.04
C TYR A 209 -9.28 8.74 -2.08
N LEU A 210 -8.54 8.71 -0.96
CA LEU A 210 -7.12 9.12 -1.00
C LEU A 210 -6.28 8.24 -1.92
N TYR A 211 -6.48 6.91 -1.94
CA TYR A 211 -5.80 6.03 -2.89
C TYR A 211 -6.11 6.40 -4.35
N ALA A 212 -7.39 6.61 -4.67
CA ALA A 212 -7.82 7.00 -6.02
C ALA A 212 -7.21 8.35 -6.44
N LEU A 213 -7.20 9.34 -5.53
CA LEU A 213 -6.58 10.65 -5.76
C LEU A 213 -5.07 10.54 -6.03
N ILE A 214 -4.37 9.68 -5.29
CA ILE A 214 -2.94 9.44 -5.49
C ILE A 214 -2.68 8.80 -6.84
N VAL A 215 -3.47 7.78 -7.21
CA VAL A 215 -3.39 7.14 -8.53
C VAL A 215 -3.59 8.16 -9.64
N SER A 216 -4.63 8.99 -9.55
CA SER A 216 -4.92 10.08 -10.49
C SER A 216 -3.73 11.04 -10.63
N LEU A 217 -3.22 11.56 -9.51
CA LEU A 217 -2.09 12.49 -9.47
C LEU A 217 -0.79 11.87 -10.01
N LEU A 218 -0.56 10.57 -9.79
CA LEU A 218 0.61 9.88 -10.34
C LEU A 218 0.50 9.72 -11.85
N LEU A 219 -0.67 9.31 -12.36
CA LEU A 219 -0.91 9.11 -13.79
C LEU A 219 -0.73 10.41 -14.59
N GLU A 220 -1.10 11.56 -14.03
CA GLU A 220 -0.85 12.88 -14.64
C GLU A 220 0.64 13.21 -14.80
N GLN A 221 1.50 12.60 -13.99
CA GLN A 221 2.95 12.83 -14.02
C GLN A 221 3.72 11.81 -14.85
N ILE A 222 3.06 10.74 -15.32
CA ILE A 222 3.68 9.77 -16.23
C ILE A 222 3.69 10.38 -17.63
N PRO A 223 4.86 10.59 -18.26
CA PRO A 223 4.94 11.20 -19.58
C PRO A 223 4.26 10.30 -20.62
N ALA A 224 3.60 10.92 -21.61
CA ALA A 224 3.11 10.19 -22.78
C ALA A 224 4.28 9.50 -23.49
N PHE A 225 4.08 8.25 -23.93
CA PHE A 225 5.09 7.53 -24.69
C PHE A 225 5.41 8.32 -25.96
N PRO A 226 6.69 8.65 -26.23
CA PRO A 226 7.03 9.30 -27.47
C PRO A 226 6.71 8.37 -28.63
N ILE A 227 5.87 8.82 -29.57
CA ILE A 227 5.57 8.14 -30.84
C ILE A 227 6.91 7.80 -31.50
N MET A 228 7.24 6.51 -31.51
CA MET A 228 8.57 6.02 -31.85
C MET A 228 8.75 6.01 -33.38
N HIS A 229 9.09 7.16 -33.97
CA HIS A 229 9.47 7.25 -35.39
C HIS A 229 10.95 6.97 -35.68
N GLN A 230 11.73 6.47 -34.71
CA GLN A 230 13.07 5.95 -34.99
C GLN A 230 13.40 4.76 -34.10
N PRO A 231 14.01 3.70 -34.64
CA PRO A 231 14.55 2.62 -33.83
C PRO A 231 15.73 3.20 -33.04
N LYS A 232 15.50 3.53 -31.76
CA LYS A 232 16.59 3.86 -30.86
C LYS A 232 17.46 2.61 -30.76
N SER A 233 18.69 2.72 -31.24
CA SER A 233 19.80 1.86 -30.85
C SER A 233 19.69 1.57 -29.35
N TYR A 234 19.91 0.32 -28.96
CA TYR A 234 20.05 -0.13 -27.57
C TYR A 234 21.20 0.61 -26.85
N GLN A 235 21.10 1.93 -26.69
CA GLN A 235 21.83 2.66 -25.68
C GLN A 235 21.09 2.34 -24.39
N GLN A 236 21.66 1.38 -23.68
CA GLN A 236 21.37 1.11 -22.29
C GLN A 236 21.25 2.46 -21.58
N THR A 237 20.05 2.84 -21.19
CA THR A 237 19.87 3.84 -20.14
C THR A 237 20.77 3.39 -18.98
N PRO A 238 21.59 4.29 -18.41
CA PRO A 238 22.51 3.89 -17.36
C PRO A 238 21.72 3.17 -16.26
N LEU A 239 22.18 1.97 -15.91
CA LEU A 239 21.73 1.20 -14.75
C LEU A 239 21.62 2.16 -13.55
N GLY A 240 20.39 2.52 -13.17
CA GLY A 240 20.14 3.37 -12.00
C GLY A 240 19.71 4.81 -12.26
N GLN A 241 18.73 5.07 -13.13
CA GLN A 241 17.88 6.25 -12.90
C GLN A 241 17.29 6.13 -11.49
N ALA A 242 17.73 7.00 -10.59
CA ALA A 242 17.27 7.03 -9.22
C ALA A 242 15.75 7.21 -9.23
N ARG A 243 15.04 6.31 -8.54
CA ARG A 243 13.60 6.45 -8.30
C ARG A 243 13.36 7.82 -7.67
N SER A 244 12.74 8.74 -8.39
CA SER A 244 12.44 10.07 -7.88
C SER A 244 11.10 10.06 -7.15
N PRO A 245 10.95 10.79 -6.04
CA PRO A 245 9.64 11.02 -5.43
C PRO A 245 8.67 11.76 -6.38
N PRO A 246 7.35 11.63 -6.18
CA PRO A 246 6.33 12.32 -6.97
C PRO A 246 6.53 13.84 -6.95
N LYS A 247 6.31 14.54 -8.06
CA LYS A 247 6.41 16.01 -8.10
C LYS A 247 5.21 16.66 -7.42
N THR A 248 5.35 17.92 -7.03
CA THR A 248 4.24 18.74 -6.53
C THR A 248 3.18 18.91 -7.62
N ALA A 249 1.92 18.84 -7.23
CA ALA A 249 0.79 19.21 -8.08
C ALA A 249 0.40 20.68 -7.85
N ALA A 250 -0.46 21.22 -8.70
CA ALA A 250 -1.00 22.56 -8.50
C ALA A 250 -1.92 22.57 -7.28
N SER A 251 -1.72 23.51 -6.34
CA SER A 251 -2.51 23.56 -5.10
C SER A 251 -4.01 23.74 -5.32
N ASN A 252 -4.41 24.30 -6.46
CA ASN A 252 -5.80 24.48 -6.87
C ASN A 252 -6.38 23.30 -7.68
N SER A 253 -5.62 22.22 -7.90
CA SER A 253 -6.17 21.04 -8.57
C SER A 253 -7.26 20.42 -7.70
N TRP A 254 -8.29 19.87 -8.35
CA TRP A 254 -9.42 19.30 -7.62
C TRP A 254 -8.98 18.12 -6.75
N GLN A 255 -7.97 17.35 -7.19
CA GLN A 255 -7.43 16.23 -6.43
C GLN A 255 -6.77 16.69 -5.12
N VAL A 256 -5.96 17.76 -5.17
CA VAL A 256 -5.29 18.32 -3.99
C VAL A 256 -6.34 18.88 -3.02
N GLN A 257 -7.29 19.67 -3.53
CA GLN A 257 -8.36 20.24 -2.71
C GLN A 257 -9.20 19.16 -2.03
N LYS A 258 -9.57 18.10 -2.76
CA LYS A 258 -10.32 16.96 -2.22
C LYS A 258 -9.52 16.18 -1.18
N GLY A 259 -8.24 15.91 -1.43
CA GLY A 259 -7.37 15.20 -0.48
C GLY A 259 -7.19 15.97 0.82
N VAL A 260 -6.94 17.28 0.74
CA VAL A 260 -6.86 18.17 1.90
C VAL A 260 -8.18 18.19 2.67
N GLN A 261 -9.33 18.28 1.97
CA GLN A 261 -10.65 18.21 2.60
C GLN A 261 -10.85 16.90 3.38
N ILE A 262 -10.44 15.76 2.82
CA ILE A 262 -10.57 14.46 3.47
C ILE A 262 -9.75 14.40 4.76
N ILE A 263 -8.49 14.84 4.73
CA ILE A 263 -7.62 14.81 5.92
C ILE A 263 -8.12 15.81 6.98
N LYS A 264 -8.49 17.04 6.57
CA LYS A 264 -9.08 18.04 7.48
C LYS A 264 -10.35 17.53 8.17
N LYS A 265 -11.22 16.81 7.45
CA LYS A 265 -12.46 16.23 8.00
C LYS A 265 -12.20 15.34 9.22
N HIS A 266 -11.06 14.65 9.26
CA HIS A 266 -10.71 13.71 10.32
C HIS A 266 -9.59 14.20 11.24
N GLN A 267 -9.19 15.47 11.15
CA GLN A 267 -8.02 16.01 11.86
C GLN A 267 -8.10 15.92 13.40
N HIS A 268 -9.29 15.66 13.94
CA HIS A 268 -9.56 15.51 15.38
C HIS A 268 -10.09 14.12 15.78
N ASP A 269 -10.12 13.17 14.85
CA ASP A 269 -10.69 11.84 15.08
C ASP A 269 -9.58 10.82 15.41
N ASP A 270 -9.60 10.30 16.64
CA ASP A 270 -8.60 9.33 17.11
C ASP A 270 -8.77 7.95 16.47
N ASN A 271 -9.98 7.57 16.07
CA ASN A 271 -10.23 6.29 15.39
C ASN A 271 -9.70 6.34 13.95
N TRP A 272 -9.80 7.50 13.29
CA TRP A 272 -9.11 7.73 12.01
C TRP A 272 -7.60 7.65 12.16
N ALA A 273 -7.04 8.28 13.20
CA ALA A 273 -5.61 8.21 13.48
C ALA A 273 -5.14 6.78 13.78
N ALA A 274 -5.98 5.94 14.39
CA ALA A 274 -5.73 4.52 14.62
C ALA A 274 -5.90 3.65 13.36
N CYS A 275 -6.57 4.14 12.31
CA CYS A 275 -6.84 3.40 11.09
C CYS A 275 -5.59 3.33 10.18
N TYR A 276 -4.88 2.20 10.25
CA TYR A 276 -3.61 1.98 9.55
C TYR A 276 -3.71 2.02 8.02
N ILE A 277 -4.89 1.73 7.45
CA ILE A 277 -5.14 1.74 6.00
C ILE A 277 -4.88 3.14 5.39
N GLY A 278 -5.05 4.20 6.18
CA GLY A 278 -4.79 5.58 5.79
C GLY A 278 -3.31 6.01 5.84
N ASN A 279 -2.41 5.20 6.41
CA ASN A 279 -1.02 5.64 6.63
C ASN A 279 -0.26 5.91 5.32
N TRP A 280 -0.25 4.93 4.41
CA TRP A 280 0.43 5.07 3.12
C TRP A 280 -0.18 6.18 2.23
N PRO A 281 -1.52 6.29 2.08
CA PRO A 281 -2.06 7.33 1.24
C PRO A 281 -1.86 8.74 1.82
N THR A 282 -1.99 8.95 3.14
CA THR A 282 -1.62 10.24 3.76
C THR A 282 -0.15 10.60 3.46
N TYR A 283 0.76 9.64 3.65
CA TYR A 283 2.19 9.82 3.36
C TYR A 283 2.44 10.16 1.88
N THR A 284 1.88 9.38 0.96
CA THR A 284 2.11 9.60 -0.48
C THR A 284 1.48 10.90 -0.95
N PHE A 285 0.31 11.27 -0.40
CA PHE A 285 -0.37 12.51 -0.74
C PHE A 285 0.51 13.75 -0.43
N GLY A 286 1.29 13.70 0.65
CA GLY A 286 2.20 14.79 1.04
C GLY A 286 3.21 15.20 -0.04
N PHE A 287 3.60 14.29 -0.95
CA PHE A 287 4.53 14.62 -2.04
C PHE A 287 3.91 15.54 -3.10
N PHE A 288 2.59 15.58 -3.22
CA PHE A 288 1.91 16.43 -4.20
C PHE A 288 1.67 17.85 -3.68
N LEU A 289 1.96 18.12 -2.40
CA LEU A 289 1.70 19.41 -1.78
C LEU A 289 2.88 20.37 -1.92
N SER A 290 2.56 21.63 -2.21
CA SER A 290 3.50 22.76 -2.27
C SER A 290 3.11 23.92 -1.35
N ASP A 291 1.85 23.95 -0.90
CA ASP A 291 1.35 24.96 0.05
C ASP A 291 1.72 24.56 1.49
N PRO A 292 2.41 25.42 2.26
CA PRO A 292 2.81 25.14 3.64
C PRO A 292 1.63 24.76 4.56
N GLU A 293 0.46 25.40 4.41
CA GLU A 293 -0.71 25.09 5.23
C GLU A 293 -1.22 23.67 4.92
N HIS A 294 -1.18 23.27 3.66
CA HIS A 294 -1.53 21.91 3.25
C HIS A 294 -0.53 20.87 3.76
N MET A 295 0.76 21.19 3.70
CA MET A 295 1.83 20.33 4.22
C MET A 295 1.69 20.13 5.74
N ASP A 296 1.38 21.19 6.49
CA ASP A 296 1.14 21.13 7.93
C ASP A 296 -0.01 20.18 8.32
N ILE A 297 -1.06 20.11 7.50
CA ILE A 297 -2.17 19.18 7.74
C ILE A 297 -1.70 17.73 7.66
N VAL A 298 -0.92 17.38 6.64
CA VAL A 298 -0.35 16.03 6.48
C VAL A 298 0.64 15.72 7.60
N ARG A 299 1.50 16.68 7.95
CA ARG A 299 2.46 16.57 9.05
C ARG A 299 1.76 16.25 10.38
N HIS A 300 0.70 16.99 10.70
CA HIS A 300 -0.09 16.75 11.92
C HIS A 300 -0.83 15.41 11.89
N ASP A 301 -1.43 15.01 10.75
CA ASP A 301 -2.10 13.71 10.62
C ASP A 301 -1.12 12.55 10.85
N LEU A 302 0.06 12.58 10.23
CA LEU A 302 1.10 11.57 10.44
C LEU A 302 1.59 11.53 11.90
N LYS A 303 1.80 12.69 12.52
CA LYS A 303 2.19 12.77 13.94
C LYS A 303 1.13 12.11 14.84
N ARG A 304 -0.14 12.42 14.65
CA ARG A 304 -1.25 11.81 15.42
C ARG A 304 -1.35 10.31 15.22
N ARG A 305 -1.22 9.83 13.98
CA ARG A 305 -1.21 8.39 13.67
C ARG A 305 -0.10 7.66 14.41
N TRP A 306 1.10 8.25 14.47
CA TRP A 306 2.21 7.71 15.25
C TRP A 306 1.89 7.70 16.75
N GLU A 307 1.38 8.80 17.30
CA GLU A 307 1.04 8.91 18.72
C GLU A 307 -0.03 7.89 19.15
N SER A 308 -0.99 7.61 18.27
CA SER A 308 -2.07 6.64 18.48
C SER A 308 -1.61 5.18 18.35
N THR A 309 -0.86 4.83 17.30
CA THR A 309 -0.58 3.42 16.95
C THR A 309 0.79 2.92 17.38
N ARG A 310 1.76 3.82 17.57
CA ARG A 310 3.18 3.49 17.74
C ARG A 310 3.75 2.58 16.64
N PHE A 311 3.19 2.65 15.44
CA PHE A 311 3.69 1.90 14.30
C PHE A 311 4.91 2.58 13.66
N MET A 312 6.07 1.93 13.74
CA MET A 312 7.38 2.51 13.36
C MET A 312 7.49 2.90 11.88
N GLN A 313 6.59 2.43 11.03
CA GLN A 313 6.52 2.88 9.63
C GLN A 313 6.15 4.36 9.51
N ILE A 314 5.34 4.90 10.42
CA ILE A 314 4.84 6.29 10.33
C ILE A 314 5.95 7.32 10.54
N PRO A 315 6.83 7.22 11.56
CA PRO A 315 8.01 8.08 11.66
C PRO A 315 8.89 8.06 10.41
N ARG A 316 9.08 6.88 9.78
CA ARG A 316 9.85 6.77 8.53
C ARG A 316 9.18 7.51 7.37
N PHE A 317 7.86 7.40 7.25
CA PHE A 317 7.09 8.17 6.27
C PHE A 317 7.23 9.68 6.49
N HIS A 318 7.11 10.11 7.74
CA HIS A 318 7.26 11.52 8.13
C HIS A 318 8.66 12.05 7.79
N GLU A 319 9.71 11.39 8.28
CA GLU A 319 11.12 11.76 8.00
C GLU A 319 11.40 11.84 6.50
N ASN A 320 10.84 10.90 5.72
CA ASN A 320 11.02 10.91 4.28
C ASN A 320 10.35 12.11 3.59
N LEU A 321 9.13 12.46 4.00
CA LEU A 321 8.46 13.67 3.49
C LEU A 321 9.24 14.94 3.85
N GLU A 322 9.63 15.10 5.11
CA GLU A 322 10.38 16.28 5.57
C GLU A 322 11.69 16.44 4.80
N SER A 323 12.42 15.35 4.58
CA SER A 323 13.65 15.37 3.78
C SER A 323 13.39 15.84 2.35
N VAL A 324 12.29 15.43 1.72
CA VAL A 324 11.98 15.80 0.34
C VAL A 324 11.46 17.24 0.25
N TRP A 325 10.65 17.68 1.20
CA TRP A 325 10.20 19.06 1.30
C TRP A 325 11.39 20.03 1.49
N ALA A 326 12.32 19.73 2.40
CA ALA A 326 13.51 20.55 2.63
C ALA A 326 14.40 20.69 1.37
N VAL A 327 14.56 19.61 0.59
CA VAL A 327 15.31 19.64 -0.67
C VAL A 327 14.62 20.53 -1.70
N ARG A 328 13.28 20.49 -1.79
CA ARG A 328 12.51 21.33 -2.72
C ARG A 328 12.59 22.81 -2.35
N ASP A 329 12.47 23.14 -1.08
CA ASP A 329 12.59 24.51 -0.59
C ASP A 329 13.97 25.08 -0.90
N SER A 330 15.03 24.28 -0.68
CA SER A 330 16.41 24.68 -0.99
C SER A 330 16.60 24.91 -2.49
N ALA A 331 16.04 24.05 -3.34
CA ALA A 331 16.11 24.20 -4.80
C ALA A 331 15.38 25.46 -5.28
N LEU A 332 14.20 25.75 -4.74
CA LEU A 332 13.43 26.97 -5.04
C LEU A 332 14.23 28.23 -4.65
N MET A 333 14.81 28.27 -3.45
CA MET A 333 15.62 29.40 -2.99
C MET A 333 16.86 29.60 -3.86
N SER A 334 17.51 28.52 -4.30
CA SER A 334 18.65 28.62 -5.22
C SER A 334 18.27 29.15 -6.62
N SER A 335 17.06 28.85 -7.10
CA SER A 335 16.56 29.35 -8.38
C SER A 335 16.17 30.83 -8.34
N LEU A 336 15.79 31.34 -7.16
CA LEU A 336 15.42 32.75 -6.94
C LEU A 336 16.62 33.64 -6.61
N GLY A 337 17.68 33.10 -6.00
CA GLY A 337 18.90 33.85 -5.64
C GLY A 337 19.95 33.97 -6.75
N GLY A 338 19.69 33.39 -7.94
CA GLY A 338 20.59 33.41 -9.10
C GLY A 338 20.13 34.30 -10.26
N ALA A 339 19.14 35.17 -10.05
CA ALA A 339 18.60 36.10 -11.04
C ALA A 339 19.19 37.51 -10.91
#